data_AF-B6REM0-F1
#
_entry.id   AF-B6REM0-F1
#
_cell.length_a   1.000
_cell.length_b   1.000
_cell.length_c   1.000
_cell.angle_alpha   90.00
_cell.angle_beta   90.00
_cell.angle_gamma   90.00
#
_symmetry.space_group_name_H-M   'P 1'
#
loop_
_entity.id
_entity.type
_entity.pdbx_description
1 polymer ?
#
loop_
_entity_poly.entity_id
_entity_poly.type
_entity_poly.pdbx_seq_one_letter_code
_entity_poly.pdbx_strand_id
1 'polypeptide(L)'
;MILEYIDETWATWPHNLILPQDPYERSKARFFAKLVDEQITDLGFVSMAKADEKGREVVAEQARELIMYLEKKLVGKDYFSGKNVGFLDLVAGSMVPLCWERGWEGIGLEVITEEKFPEYKRWVLECIRVNRV
;
A
#
# COMPACT_ATOMS: atom_id res chain seq x y z
N MET A 1 6.85 14.04 1.74
CA MET A 1 7.62 15.19 1.20
C MET A 1 7.37 15.45 -0.30
N ILE A 2 7.77 14.59 -1.26
CA ILE A 2 7.56 14.89 -2.70
C ILE A 2 6.07 14.96 -3.06
N LEU A 3 5.27 13.97 -2.67
CA LEU A 3 3.83 13.96 -2.94
C LEU A 3 3.09 15.14 -2.28
N GLU A 4 3.59 15.63 -1.14
CA GLU A 4 3.00 16.78 -0.45
C GLU A 4 3.32 18.08 -1.18
N TYR A 5 4.55 18.24 -1.66
CA TYR A 5 4.91 19.36 -2.52
C TYR A 5 4.07 19.39 -3.80
N ILE A 6 3.80 18.22 -4.39
CA ILE A 6 2.90 18.11 -5.55
C ILE A 6 1.47 18.55 -5.15
N ASP A 7 0.94 18.04 -4.05
CA ASP A 7 -0.40 18.45 -3.61
C ASP A 7 -0.51 19.97 -3.35
N GLU A 8 0.51 20.56 -2.72
CA GLU A 8 0.59 22.00 -2.43
C GLU A 8 0.76 22.87 -3.69
N THR A 9 1.62 22.45 -4.62
CA THR A 9 1.93 23.21 -5.84
C THR A 9 0.73 23.27 -6.78
N TRP A 10 -0.03 22.18 -6.87
CA TRP A 10 -1.21 22.08 -7.73
C TRP A 10 -2.53 22.35 -6.98
N ALA A 11 -2.47 22.98 -5.80
CA ALA A 11 -3.65 23.28 -4.98
C ALA A 11 -4.70 24.17 -5.67
N THR A 12 -4.35 24.85 -6.75
CA THR A 12 -5.26 25.65 -7.58
C THR A 12 -6.18 24.79 -8.47
N TRP A 13 -5.92 23.49 -8.60
CA TRP A 13 -6.73 22.54 -9.36
C TRP A 13 -7.41 21.51 -8.43
N PRO A 14 -8.60 21.84 -7.88
CA PRO A 14 -9.20 21.08 -6.77
C PRO A 14 -9.62 19.64 -7.13
N HIS A 15 -9.73 19.31 -8.42
CA HIS A 15 -10.07 17.96 -8.87
C HIS A 15 -8.91 16.96 -8.78
N ASN A 16 -7.68 17.41 -8.54
CA ASN A 16 -6.48 16.57 -8.57
C ASN A 16 -5.75 16.50 -7.21
N LEU A 17 -6.41 16.92 -6.12
CA LEU A 17 -5.84 16.88 -4.78
C LEU A 17 -5.77 15.43 -4.30
N ILE A 18 -4.54 15.00 -4.00
CA ILE A 18 -4.18 13.68 -3.51
C ILE A 18 -4.48 13.58 -2.01
N LEU A 19 -4.36 14.71 -1.29
CA LEU A 19 -4.66 14.80 0.13
C LEU A 19 -6.05 15.38 0.42
N PRO A 20 -6.74 14.88 1.46
CA PRO A 20 -7.97 15.50 1.95
C PRO A 20 -7.77 16.94 2.40
N GLN A 21 -8.78 17.78 2.13
CA GLN A 21 -8.79 19.18 2.57
C GLN A 21 -9.11 19.34 4.04
N ASP A 22 -9.94 18.47 4.61
CA ASP A 22 -10.17 18.45 6.05
C ASP A 22 -8.86 18.08 6.80
N PRO A 23 -8.40 18.89 7.78
CA PRO A 23 -7.14 18.65 8.48
C PRO A 23 -7.08 17.29 9.20
N TYR A 24 -8.19 16.81 9.72
CA TYR A 24 -8.25 15.53 10.42
C TYR A 24 -8.15 14.35 9.44
N GLU A 25 -8.92 14.37 8.36
CA GLU A 25 -8.80 13.37 7.29
C GLU A 25 -7.40 13.36 6.67
N ARG A 26 -6.79 14.55 6.49
CA ARG A 26 -5.42 14.68 5.98
C ARG A 26 -4.39 14.05 6.92
N SER A 27 -4.54 14.30 8.22
CA SER A 27 -3.67 13.70 9.24
C SER A 27 -3.81 12.18 9.25
N LYS A 28 -5.03 11.64 9.15
CA LYS A 28 -5.27 10.20 9.05
C LYS A 28 -4.64 9.59 7.81
N ALA A 29 -4.77 10.23 6.65
CA ALA A 29 -4.15 9.75 5.41
C ALA A 29 -2.62 9.65 5.54
N ARG A 30 -1.99 10.68 6.11
CA ARG A 30 -0.54 10.69 6.40
C ARG A 30 -0.15 9.60 7.40
N PHE A 31 -0.91 9.44 8.48
CA PHE A 31 -0.63 8.43 9.49
C PHE A 31 -0.65 7.03 8.89
N PHE A 32 -1.69 6.68 8.13
CA PHE A 32 -1.77 5.35 7.53
C PHE A 32 -0.71 5.14 6.44
N ALA A 33 -0.42 6.15 5.63
CA ALA A 33 0.63 6.05 4.62
C ALA A 33 1.99 5.79 5.26
N LYS A 34 2.32 6.53 6.32
CA LYS A 34 3.55 6.33 7.08
C LYS A 34 3.61 4.97 7.77
N LEU A 35 2.51 4.56 8.40
CA LEU A 35 2.41 3.25 9.06
C LEU A 35 2.68 2.11 8.07
N VAL A 36 2.04 2.15 6.89
CA VAL A 36 2.22 1.13 5.86
C VAL A 36 3.66 1.15 5.36
N ASP A 37 4.20 2.33 5.02
CA ASP A 37 5.56 2.51 4.54
C ASP A 37 6.62 1.94 5.50
N GLU A 38 6.53 2.30 6.78
CA GLU A 38 7.48 1.83 7.81
C GLU A 38 7.33 0.32 8.06
N GLN A 39 6.11 -0.16 8.32
CA GLN A 39 5.92 -1.57 8.70
C GLN A 39 6.23 -2.54 7.56
N ILE A 40 5.79 -2.24 6.33
CA ILE A 40 6.04 -3.13 5.18
C ILE A 40 7.53 -3.16 4.84
N THR A 41 8.22 -2.03 4.97
CA THR A 41 9.64 -1.89 4.70
C THR A 41 10.47 -2.66 5.72
N ASP A 42 10.15 -2.53 7.00
CA ASP A 42 10.81 -3.28 8.06
C ASP A 42 10.65 -4.79 7.86
N LEU A 43 9.41 -5.25 7.59
CA LEU A 43 9.14 -6.66 7.29
C LEU A 43 9.88 -7.14 6.03
N GLY A 44 9.91 -6.32 4.99
CA GLY A 44 10.65 -6.56 3.75
C GLY A 44 12.14 -6.79 4.03
N PHE A 45 12.80 -5.85 4.72
CA PHE A 45 14.22 -5.98 5.06
C PHE A 45 14.51 -7.16 5.98
N VAL A 46 13.70 -7.37 7.02
CA VAL A 46 13.88 -8.51 7.92
C VAL A 46 13.74 -9.83 7.18
N SER A 47 12.78 -9.95 6.25
CA SER A 47 12.60 -11.17 5.45
C SER A 47 13.83 -11.49 4.58
N MET A 48 14.46 -10.46 3.98
CA MET A 48 15.68 -10.62 3.18
C MET A 48 16.90 -10.97 4.03
N ALA A 49 16.97 -10.47 5.26
CA ALA A 49 18.08 -10.75 6.18
C ALA A 49 18.04 -12.17 6.76
N LYS A 50 16.90 -12.87 6.73
CA LYS A 50 16.78 -14.24 7.22
C LYS A 50 17.37 -15.24 6.23
N ALA A 51 18.27 -16.09 6.72
CA ALA A 51 18.90 -17.16 5.95
C ALA A 51 18.08 -18.46 5.95
N ASP A 52 17.32 -18.72 7.02
CA ASP A 52 16.50 -19.93 7.17
C ASP A 52 15.04 -19.69 6.78
N GLU A 53 14.43 -20.73 6.21
CA GLU A 53 13.05 -20.72 5.71
C GLU A 53 12.03 -20.48 6.84
N LYS A 54 12.24 -21.09 8.01
CA LYS A 54 11.35 -20.93 9.18
C LYS A 54 11.30 -19.48 9.65
N GLY A 55 12.44 -18.79 9.69
CA GLY A 55 12.54 -17.38 10.02
C GLY A 55 11.82 -16.48 9.01
N ARG A 56 11.90 -16.81 7.71
CA ARG A 56 11.15 -16.09 6.67
C ARG A 56 9.65 -16.28 6.80
N GLU A 57 9.20 -17.49 7.12
CA GLU A 57 7.76 -17.77 7.26
C GLU A 57 7.11 -17.02 8.43
N VAL A 58 7.83 -16.84 9.55
CA VAL A 58 7.34 -16.01 10.67
C VAL A 58 7.12 -14.55 10.22
N VAL A 59 8.03 -14.02 9.40
CA VAL A 59 7.91 -12.66 8.86
C VAL A 59 6.79 -12.59 7.82
N ALA A 60 6.61 -13.65 7.01
CA ALA A 60 5.51 -13.75 6.06
C ALA A 60 4.15 -13.70 6.76
N GLU A 61 3.98 -14.38 7.89
CA GLU A 61 2.73 -14.30 8.66
C GLU A 61 2.47 -12.88 9.19
N GLN A 62 3.49 -12.19 9.70
CA GLN A 62 3.36 -10.78 10.13
C GLN A 62 2.99 -9.86 8.95
N ALA A 63 3.58 -10.09 7.78
CA ALA A 63 3.20 -9.38 6.57
C ALA A 63 1.75 -9.69 6.17
N ARG A 64 1.32 -10.95 6.24
CA ARG A 64 -0.07 -11.35 5.96
C ARG A 64 -1.06 -10.66 6.89
N GLU A 65 -0.73 -10.45 8.16
CA GLU A 65 -1.57 -9.69 9.09
C GLU A 65 -1.71 -8.22 8.67
N LEU A 66 -0.61 -7.58 8.26
CA LEU A 66 -0.64 -6.20 7.75
C LEU A 66 -1.44 -6.09 6.45
N ILE A 67 -1.24 -7.03 5.51
CA ILE A 67 -2.02 -7.06 4.27
C ILE A 67 -3.50 -7.35 4.56
N MET A 68 -3.83 -8.20 5.53
CA MET A 68 -5.21 -8.44 5.96
C MET A 68 -5.87 -7.17 6.54
N TYR A 69 -5.09 -6.31 7.20
CA TYR A 69 -5.58 -5.01 7.63
C TYR A 69 -5.93 -4.10 6.44
N LEU A 70 -5.11 -4.11 5.39
CA LEU A 70 -5.36 -3.37 4.15
C LEU A 70 -6.57 -3.93 3.39
N GLU A 71 -6.64 -5.25 3.24
CA GLU A 71 -7.77 -5.99 2.66
C GLU A 71 -9.11 -5.51 3.25
N LYS A 72 -9.21 -5.54 4.58
CA LYS A 72 -10.42 -5.10 5.30
C LYS A 72 -10.76 -3.63 5.08
N LYS A 73 -9.75 -2.77 4.85
CA LYS A 73 -9.97 -1.35 4.55
C LYS A 73 -10.49 -1.10 3.13
N LEU A 74 -10.22 -2.03 2.20
CA LEU A 74 -10.62 -1.96 0.80
C LEU A 74 -12.03 -2.48 0.55
N VAL A 75 -12.58 -3.31 1.45
CA VAL A 75 -13.95 -3.83 1.33
C VAL A 75 -14.96 -2.70 1.07
N GLY A 76 -15.64 -2.79 -0.07
CA GLY A 76 -16.66 -1.82 -0.49
C GLY A 76 -16.12 -0.47 -1.00
N LYS A 77 -14.82 -0.37 -1.32
CA LYS A 77 -14.19 0.85 -1.86
C LYS A 77 -13.36 0.55 -3.10
N ASP A 78 -13.28 1.48 -4.06
CA ASP A 78 -12.39 1.32 -5.22
C ASP A 78 -10.93 1.55 -4.84
N TYR A 79 -10.71 2.51 -3.95
CA TYR A 79 -9.41 2.94 -3.43
C TYR A 79 -9.48 3.11 -1.91
N PHE A 80 -8.34 3.15 -1.22
CA PHE A 80 -8.31 3.47 0.21
C PHE A 80 -8.95 4.84 0.51
N SER A 81 -8.76 5.79 -0.41
CA SER A 81 -9.38 7.12 -0.37
C SER A 81 -10.84 7.17 -0.86
N GLY A 82 -11.44 6.04 -1.23
CA GLY A 82 -12.85 5.95 -1.65
C GLY A 82 -12.99 5.67 -3.14
N LYS A 83 -13.49 6.64 -3.90
CA LYS A 83 -13.78 6.49 -5.35
C LYS A 83 -12.63 6.87 -6.28
N ASN A 84 -11.73 7.74 -5.81
CA ASN A 84 -10.58 8.21 -6.57
C ASN A 84 -9.30 7.81 -5.85
N VAL A 85 -8.22 7.66 -6.62
CA VAL A 85 -6.86 7.49 -6.09
C VAL A 85 -6.53 8.65 -5.17
N GLY A 86 -6.03 8.35 -3.97
CA GLY A 86 -5.53 9.37 -3.05
C GLY A 86 -4.17 9.03 -2.46
N PHE A 87 -3.76 9.80 -1.45
CA PHE A 87 -2.41 9.74 -0.89
C PHE A 87 -1.98 8.35 -0.42
N LEU A 88 -2.87 7.67 0.31
CA LEU A 88 -2.58 6.32 0.81
C LEU A 88 -2.46 5.30 -0.33
N ASP A 89 -3.28 5.44 -1.38
CA ASP A 89 -3.22 4.56 -2.55
C ASP A 89 -1.88 4.68 -3.28
N LEU A 90 -1.37 5.90 -3.44
CA LEU A 90 -0.06 6.11 -4.07
C LEU A 90 1.07 5.48 -3.27
N VAL A 91 1.08 5.66 -1.95
CA VAL A 91 2.13 5.12 -1.07
C VAL A 91 2.03 3.60 -0.96
N ALA A 92 0.85 3.06 -0.65
CA ALA A 92 0.66 1.62 -0.54
C ALA A 92 0.90 0.93 -1.90
N GLY A 93 0.47 1.55 -3.00
CA GLY A 93 0.61 1.02 -4.36
C GLY A 93 2.06 1.01 -4.85
N SER A 94 2.88 1.98 -4.40
CA SER A 94 4.31 1.96 -4.69
C SER A 94 5.09 0.97 -3.83
N MET A 95 4.73 0.82 -2.55
CA MET A 95 5.53 0.03 -1.62
C MET A 95 5.17 -1.46 -1.65
N VAL A 96 3.88 -1.80 -1.62
CA VAL A 96 3.46 -3.19 -1.41
C VAL A 96 3.58 -4.02 -2.70
N PRO A 97 2.80 -3.75 -3.78
CA PRO A 97 2.82 -4.63 -4.95
C PRO A 97 4.05 -4.42 -5.84
N LEU A 98 4.59 -3.19 -5.92
CA LEU A 98 5.70 -2.87 -6.82
C LEU A 98 7.07 -3.23 -6.23
N CYS A 99 7.26 -3.12 -4.92
CA CYS A 99 8.54 -3.40 -4.27
C CYS A 99 8.51 -4.73 -3.51
N TRP A 100 7.70 -4.85 -2.45
CA TRP A 100 7.87 -5.92 -1.48
C TRP A 100 7.25 -7.25 -1.87
N GLU A 101 6.05 -7.25 -2.47
CA GLU A 101 5.41 -8.47 -2.98
C GLU A 101 6.32 -9.19 -3.98
N ARG A 102 6.82 -8.45 -4.99
CA ARG A 102 7.77 -8.98 -5.97
C ARG A 102 9.10 -9.41 -5.35
N GLY A 103 9.58 -8.69 -4.34
CA GLY A 103 10.77 -9.06 -3.59
C GLY A 103 10.62 -10.40 -2.89
N TRP A 104 9.47 -10.63 -2.24
CA TRP A 104 9.15 -11.90 -1.59
C TRP A 104 9.01 -13.05 -2.59
N GLU A 105 8.31 -12.84 -3.71
CA GLU A 105 8.23 -13.82 -4.79
C GLU A 105 9.63 -14.20 -5.31
N GLY A 106 10.51 -13.21 -5.49
CA GLY A 106 11.89 -13.42 -5.96
C GLY A 106 12.76 -14.25 -5.02
N ILE A 107 12.46 -14.29 -3.72
CA ILE A 107 13.13 -15.15 -2.73
C ILE A 107 12.36 -16.45 -2.42
N GLY A 108 11.29 -16.74 -3.18
CA GLY A 108 10.47 -17.94 -3.04
C GLY A 108 9.47 -17.90 -1.88
N LEU A 109 9.11 -16.71 -1.38
CA LEU A 109 8.18 -16.52 -0.27
C LEU A 109 6.83 -16.01 -0.78
N GLU A 110 5.81 -16.87 -0.77
CA GLU A 110 4.45 -16.49 -1.19
C GLU A 110 3.67 -15.89 -0.01
N VAL A 111 3.65 -14.57 0.08
CA VAL A 111 2.96 -13.85 1.17
C VAL A 111 1.50 -13.56 0.80
N ILE A 112 1.22 -13.14 -0.43
CA ILE A 112 -0.08 -12.63 -0.87
C ILE A 112 -0.68 -13.55 -1.93
N THR A 113 -1.80 -14.20 -1.61
CA THR A 113 -2.57 -15.04 -2.54
C THR A 113 -3.92 -14.39 -2.88
N GLU A 114 -4.43 -14.64 -4.09
CA GLU A 114 -5.72 -14.10 -4.55
C GLU A 114 -6.91 -14.62 -3.73
N GLU A 115 -6.83 -15.88 -3.28
CA GLU A 115 -7.86 -16.50 -2.43
C GLU A 115 -7.99 -15.81 -1.06
N LYS A 116 -6.86 -15.36 -0.48
CA LYS A 116 -6.82 -14.75 0.85
C LYS A 116 -7.01 -13.24 0.82
N PHE A 117 -6.61 -12.58 -0.27
CA PHE A 117 -6.61 -11.12 -0.41
C PHE A 117 -7.24 -10.65 -1.74
N PRO A 118 -8.52 -11.01 -2.01
CA PRO A 118 -9.18 -10.66 -3.26
C PRO A 118 -9.35 -9.15 -3.47
N GLU A 119 -9.67 -8.39 -2.41
CA GLU A 119 -9.86 -6.94 -2.53
C GLU A 119 -8.55 -6.21 -2.79
N TYR A 120 -7.46 -6.65 -2.15
CA TYR A 120 -6.12 -6.18 -2.43
C TYR A 120 -5.75 -6.41 -3.91
N LYS A 121 -5.92 -7.63 -4.42
CA LYS A 121 -5.60 -7.94 -5.83
C LYS A 121 -6.44 -7.12 -6.80
N ARG A 122 -7.75 -6.97 -6.53
CA ARG A 122 -8.63 -6.08 -7.31
C ARG A 122 -8.09 -4.64 -7.31
N TRP A 123 -7.78 -4.10 -6.14
CA TRP A 123 -7.26 -2.73 -6.00
C TRP A 123 -5.93 -2.53 -6.75
N VAL A 124 -5.01 -3.49 -6.69
CA VAL A 124 -3.75 -3.43 -7.48
C VAL A 124 -4.05 -3.35 -8.98
N LEU A 125 -5.01 -4.13 -9.47
CA LEU A 125 -5.40 -4.10 -10.89
C LEU A 125 -6.02 -2.76 -11.29
N GLU A 126 -6.87 -2.16 -10.45
CA GLU A 126 -7.43 -0.83 -10.70
C GLU A 126 -6.33 0.25 -10.71
N CYS A 127 -5.39 0.21 -9.76
CA CYS A 127 -4.24 1.11 -9.72
C CYS A 127 -3.38 1.04 -11.00
N ILE A 128 -3.18 -0.16 -11.56
CA ILE A 128 -2.44 -0.33 -12.82
C ILE A 128 -3.25 0.20 -14.02
N ARG A 129 -4.58 0.04 -14.00
CA ARG A 129 -5.45 0.47 -15.09
C ARG A 129 -5.49 2.00 -15.26
N VAL A 130 -5.39 2.75 -14.16
CA VAL A 130 -5.37 4.24 -14.18
C VAL A 130 -4.23 4.79 -15.06
N ASN A 131 -3.16 4.03 -15.28
CA ASN A 131 -1.99 4.45 -16.07
C ASN A 131 -2.13 4.23 -17.60
N ARG A 132 -3.32 3.82 -18.10
CA ARG A 132 -3.56 3.52 -19.54
C ARG A 132 -4.49 4.50 -20.26
N VAL A 133 -4.62 5.74 -19.78
CA VAL A 133 -5.39 6.80 -20.47
C VAL A 133 -4.44 7.89 -20.96
#